data_AF-A0A6P0NCU5-F1
#
_entry.id   AF-A0A6P0NCU5-F1
#
_cell.length_a   1.000
_cell.length_b   1.000
_cell.length_c   1.000
_cell.angle_alpha   90.00
_cell.angle_beta   90.00
_cell.angle_gamma   90.00
#
_symmetry.space_group_name_H-M   'P 1'
#
loop_
_entity.id
_entity.type
_entity.pdbx_description
1 polymer ?
#
loop_
_entity_poly.entity_id
_entity_poly.type
_entity_poly.pdbx_seq_one_letter_code
_entity_poly.pdbx_strand_id
1 'polypeptide(L)'
;MMFDPRTLSKYAYEALKDLRSRYDKALENKEIKSQDYKQHLQEQKSQAVELYTYVATWGLMRLKGEEIALDKWDPQKPPTIGQRTTKSQEGKREVIESYFRSLENVPGVGNLVNEDGLATLNTMKHDQYLGLTGVALAIGQEFSFWADAVYHDIKPGESD
;
A
#
# COMPACT_ATOMS: atom_id res chain seq x y z
N MET A 1 12.98 19.58 -8.23
CA MET A 1 13.38 19.14 -6.87
C MET A 1 14.18 17.86 -7.01
N MET A 2 15.26 17.71 -6.24
CA MET A 2 16.10 16.50 -6.21
C MET A 2 15.49 15.52 -5.20
N PHE A 3 15.48 14.23 -5.53
CA PHE A 3 15.03 13.16 -4.65
C PHE A 3 15.94 13.06 -3.42
N ASP A 4 15.37 13.12 -2.20
CA ASP A 4 16.11 12.90 -0.96
C ASP A 4 15.86 11.47 -0.44
N PRO A 5 16.82 10.55 -0.52
CA PRO A 5 16.63 9.19 -0.03
C PRO A 5 16.35 9.10 1.48
N ARG A 6 16.67 10.16 2.25
CA ARG A 6 16.39 10.21 3.70
C ARG A 6 14.91 10.38 4.01
N THR A 7 14.10 10.84 3.05
CA THR A 7 12.66 11.04 3.27
C THR A 7 11.85 9.78 2.99
N LEU A 8 12.43 8.73 2.39
CA LEU A 8 11.73 7.48 2.08
C LEU A 8 11.14 6.81 3.31
N SER A 9 11.94 6.74 4.38
CA SER A 9 11.52 6.16 5.65
C SER A 9 10.31 6.90 6.23
N LYS A 10 10.29 8.23 6.09
CA LYS A 10 9.16 9.08 6.50
C LYS A 10 7.91 8.76 5.68
N TYR A 11 8.01 8.66 4.35
CA TYR A 11 6.86 8.36 3.50
C TYR A 11 6.24 6.99 3.82
N ALA A 12 7.08 5.97 4.02
CA ALA A 12 6.61 4.63 4.39
C ALA A 12 5.92 4.62 5.76
N TYR A 13 6.55 5.24 6.77
CA TYR A 13 6.00 5.33 8.11
C TYR A 13 4.66 6.08 8.13
N GLU A 14 4.60 7.26 7.50
CA GLU A 14 3.37 8.07 7.46
C GLU A 14 2.26 7.34 6.70
N ALA A 15 2.56 6.70 5.58
CA ALA A 15 1.58 5.93 4.81
C ALA A 15 0.93 4.81 5.66
N LEU A 16 1.76 3.99 6.32
CA LEU A 16 1.26 2.90 7.16
C LEU A 16 0.53 3.41 8.40
N LYS A 17 1.05 4.46 9.05
CA LYS A 17 0.43 5.07 10.23
C LYS A 17 -0.93 5.68 9.89
N ASP A 18 -1.05 6.35 8.76
CA ASP A 18 -2.30 6.96 8.30
C ASP A 18 -3.34 5.89 7.97
N LEU A 19 -2.95 4.79 7.32
CA LEU A 19 -3.83 3.65 7.10
C LEU A 19 -4.33 3.10 8.44
N ARG A 20 -3.42 2.79 9.37
CA ARG A 20 -3.75 2.25 10.69
C ARG A 20 -4.71 3.17 11.46
N SER A 21 -4.40 4.47 11.52
CA SER A 21 -5.21 5.45 12.26
C SER A 21 -6.64 5.57 11.75
N ARG A 22 -6.89 5.38 10.44
CA ARG A 22 -8.25 5.39 9.89
C ARG A 22 -9.10 4.26 10.48
N TYR A 23 -8.53 3.08 10.61
CA TYR A 23 -9.21 1.91 11.15
C TYR A 23 -9.34 1.97 12.68
N ASP A 24 -8.35 2.54 13.37
CA ASP A 24 -8.45 2.79 14.82
C ASP A 24 -9.66 3.68 15.14
N LYS A 25 -9.81 4.78 14.41
CA LYS A 25 -10.96 5.70 14.55
C LYS A 25 -12.29 5.02 14.23
N ALA A 26 -12.33 4.19 13.18
CA ALA A 26 -13.54 3.47 12.81
C ALA A 26 -13.94 2.44 13.88
N LEU A 27 -12.96 1.80 14.55
CA LEU A 27 -13.21 0.90 15.67
C LEU A 27 -13.73 1.67 16.89
N GLU A 28 -13.14 2.82 17.22
CA GLU A 28 -13.60 3.72 18.30
C GLU A 28 -15.04 4.20 18.08
N ASN A 29 -15.36 4.54 16.83
CA ASN A 29 -16.70 4.97 16.40
C ASN A 29 -17.71 3.80 16.30
N LYS A 30 -17.29 2.56 16.54
CA LYS A 30 -18.10 1.34 16.40
C LYS A 30 -18.66 1.12 14.99
N GLU A 31 -17.95 1.60 13.96
CA GLU A 31 -18.29 1.40 12.56
C GLU A 31 -17.90 -0.01 12.07
N ILE A 32 -16.94 -0.64 12.76
CA ILE A 32 -16.39 -1.96 12.43
C ILE A 32 -16.29 -2.85 13.67
N LYS A 33 -16.31 -4.17 13.47
CA LYS A 33 -16.10 -5.14 14.54
C LYS A 33 -14.61 -5.33 14.82
N SER A 34 -14.27 -5.67 16.06
CA SER A 34 -12.89 -5.96 16.46
C SER A 34 -12.24 -7.09 15.64
N GLN A 35 -13.01 -8.12 15.28
CA GLN A 35 -12.54 -9.24 14.46
C GLN A 35 -12.21 -8.79 13.03
N ASP A 36 -13.14 -8.11 12.36
CA ASP A 36 -12.94 -7.57 11.01
C ASP A 36 -11.76 -6.57 10.97
N TYR A 37 -11.63 -5.75 12.01
CA TYR A 37 -10.51 -4.83 12.21
C TYR A 37 -9.17 -5.59 12.25
N LYS A 38 -9.03 -6.59 13.13
CA LYS A 38 -7.79 -7.35 13.27
C LYS A 38 -7.40 -8.06 11.97
N GLN A 39 -8.38 -8.70 11.33
CA GLN A 39 -8.16 -9.38 10.05
C GLN A 39 -7.68 -8.40 8.97
N HIS A 40 -8.32 -7.24 8.85
CA HIS A 40 -7.94 -6.21 7.88
C HIS A 40 -6.52 -5.69 8.12
N LEU A 41 -6.16 -5.41 9.38
CA LEU A 41 -4.80 -4.96 9.71
C LEU A 41 -3.75 -6.06 9.52
N GLN A 42 -4.12 -7.33 9.70
CA GLN A 42 -3.22 -8.44 9.38
C GLN A 42 -2.94 -8.53 7.88
N GLU A 43 -3.95 -8.32 7.03
CA GLU A 43 -3.75 -8.21 5.58
C GLU A 43 -2.82 -7.06 5.23
N GLN A 44 -3.02 -5.87 5.83
CA GLN A 44 -2.15 -4.72 5.63
C GLN A 44 -0.71 -5.02 6.05
N LYS A 45 -0.50 -5.59 7.24
CA LYS A 45 0.83 -5.95 7.75
C LYS A 45 1.54 -6.94 6.82
N SER A 46 0.85 -8.02 6.42
CA SER A 46 1.43 -9.04 5.52
C SER A 46 1.86 -8.41 4.20
N GLN A 47 0.98 -7.61 3.59
CA GLN A 47 1.29 -6.95 2.33
C GLN A 47 2.49 -6.00 2.46
N ALA A 48 2.55 -5.20 3.52
CA ALA A 48 3.64 -4.25 3.73
C ALA A 48 5.00 -4.95 3.86
N VAL A 49 5.05 -6.10 4.55
CA VAL A 49 6.25 -6.92 4.68
C VAL A 49 6.68 -7.54 3.34
N GLU A 50 5.71 -7.95 2.53
CA GLU A 50 5.94 -8.67 1.26
C GLU A 50 6.32 -7.76 0.08
N LEU A 51 6.03 -6.45 0.14
CA LEU A 51 6.23 -5.51 -0.97
C LEU A 51 7.62 -5.57 -1.60
N TYR A 52 8.68 -5.56 -0.78
CA TYR A 52 10.05 -5.63 -1.28
C TYR A 52 10.28 -6.89 -2.11
N THR A 53 10.00 -8.05 -1.53
CA THR A 53 10.21 -9.36 -2.16
C THR A 53 9.38 -9.49 -3.43
N TYR A 54 8.14 -9.00 -3.38
CA TYR A 54 7.25 -9.02 -4.53
C TYR A 54 7.82 -8.18 -5.68
N VAL A 55 8.19 -6.93 -5.45
CA VAL A 55 8.72 -6.03 -6.48
C VAL A 55 10.06 -6.54 -7.01
N ALA A 56 10.92 -7.10 -6.15
CA ALA A 56 12.18 -7.70 -6.56
C ALA A 56 11.99 -8.91 -7.48
N THR A 57 10.92 -9.67 -7.29
CA THR A 57 10.64 -10.90 -8.06
C THR A 57 9.89 -10.60 -9.36
N TRP A 58 8.88 -9.73 -9.28
CA TRP A 58 7.89 -9.58 -10.35
C TRP A 58 7.82 -8.19 -10.97
N GLY A 59 8.40 -7.18 -10.32
CA GLY A 59 8.40 -5.80 -10.79
C GLY A 59 7.10 -5.03 -10.55
N LEU A 60 7.16 -3.72 -10.82
CA LEU A 60 6.10 -2.75 -10.51
C LEU A 60 4.85 -2.92 -11.37
N MET A 61 5.01 -3.24 -12.66
CA MET A 61 3.86 -3.39 -13.56
C MET A 61 2.92 -4.51 -13.10
N ARG A 62 3.47 -5.63 -12.62
CA ARG A 62 2.65 -6.73 -12.11
C ARG A 62 1.94 -6.34 -10.82
N LEU A 63 2.66 -5.69 -9.90
CA LEU A 63 2.08 -5.19 -8.64
C LEU A 63 0.91 -4.22 -8.92
N LYS A 64 1.07 -3.31 -9.89
CA LYS A 64 -0.02 -2.40 -10.28
C LYS A 64 -1.20 -3.12 -10.93
N GLY A 65 -0.92 -4.12 -11.78
CA GLY A 65 -1.97 -4.95 -12.37
C GLY A 65 -2.78 -5.72 -11.34
N GLU A 66 -2.14 -6.22 -10.28
CA GLU A 66 -2.84 -6.88 -9.17
C GLU A 66 -3.69 -5.90 -8.35
N GLU A 67 -3.20 -4.69 -8.07
CA GLU A 67 -3.99 -3.68 -7.39
C GLU A 67 -5.26 -3.30 -8.18
N ILE A 68 -5.15 -3.08 -9.50
CA ILE A 68 -6.31 -2.84 -10.38
C ILE A 68 -7.28 -4.04 -10.37
N ALA A 69 -6.74 -5.27 -10.34
CA ALA A 69 -7.58 -6.47 -10.30
C ALA A 69 -8.35 -6.62 -8.98
N LEU A 70 -7.79 -6.14 -7.87
CA LEU A 70 -8.41 -6.08 -6.54
C LEU A 70 -9.41 -4.92 -6.43
N ASP A 71 -9.20 -3.83 -7.19
CA ASP A 71 -9.94 -2.57 -7.18
C ASP A 71 -11.17 -2.53 -8.11
N LYS A 72 -12.01 -3.56 -8.09
CA LYS A 72 -13.28 -3.57 -8.86
C LYS A 72 -14.41 -2.80 -8.16
N TRP A 73 -14.14 -1.58 -7.71
CA TRP A 73 -15.16 -0.74 -7.08
C TRP A 73 -15.60 0.37 -8.00
N ASP A 74 -16.86 0.77 -7.87
CA ASP A 74 -17.39 1.93 -8.57
C ASP A 74 -16.76 3.20 -7.96
N PRO A 75 -15.94 3.97 -8.70
CA PRO A 75 -15.31 5.19 -8.18
C PRO A 75 -16.35 6.23 -7.71
N GLN A 76 -17.58 6.18 -8.25
CA GLN A 76 -18.66 7.07 -7.86
C GLN A 76 -19.32 6.68 -6.54
N LYS A 77 -19.08 5.45 -6.06
CA LYS A 77 -19.64 4.90 -4.82
C LYS A 77 -18.59 4.07 -4.07
N PRO A 78 -17.56 4.74 -3.50
CA PRO A 78 -16.56 4.04 -2.73
C PRO A 78 -17.20 3.36 -1.51
N PRO A 79 -16.77 2.14 -1.16
CA PRO A 79 -17.33 1.43 -0.01
C PRO A 79 -16.93 2.10 1.30
N THR A 80 -17.83 1.98 2.27
CA THR A 80 -17.61 2.46 3.64
C THR A 80 -16.51 1.66 4.33
N ILE A 81 -15.89 2.20 5.38
CA ILE A 81 -14.79 1.52 6.09
C ILE A 81 -15.21 0.10 6.54
N GLY A 82 -16.43 -0.08 7.04
CA GLY A 82 -16.93 -1.41 7.40
C GLY A 82 -17.09 -2.37 6.23
N GLN A 83 -17.48 -1.88 5.05
CA GLN A 83 -17.49 -2.73 3.85
C GLN A 83 -16.08 -3.13 3.44
N ARG A 84 -15.10 -2.22 3.59
CA ARG A 84 -13.69 -2.51 3.31
C ARG A 84 -13.14 -3.61 4.20
N THR A 85 -13.39 -3.55 5.51
CA THR A 85 -12.89 -4.58 6.45
C THR A 85 -13.48 -5.96 6.22
N THR A 86 -14.69 -6.05 5.65
CA THR A 86 -15.35 -7.34 5.39
C THR A 86 -14.95 -7.97 4.04
N LYS A 87 -14.35 -7.19 3.14
CA LYS A 87 -13.94 -7.68 1.83
C LYS A 87 -12.53 -8.23 1.92
N SER A 88 -12.38 -9.52 1.65
CA SER A 88 -11.07 -10.18 1.61
C SER A 88 -10.11 -9.48 0.64
N GLN A 89 -8.83 -9.37 1.04
CA GLN A 89 -7.74 -8.74 0.30
C GLN A 89 -7.78 -7.22 0.21
N GLU A 90 -8.77 -6.56 0.82
CA GLU A 90 -8.86 -5.11 0.73
C GLU A 90 -7.75 -4.41 1.52
N GLY A 91 -7.35 -4.97 2.66
CA GLY A 91 -6.21 -4.44 3.43
C GLY A 91 -4.92 -4.48 2.59
N LYS A 92 -4.76 -5.52 1.78
CA LYS A 92 -3.62 -5.60 0.84
C LYS A 92 -3.68 -4.51 -0.21
N ARG A 93 -4.84 -4.31 -0.83
CA ARG A 93 -5.03 -3.29 -1.88
C ARG A 93 -4.66 -1.89 -1.36
N GLU A 94 -5.13 -1.52 -0.18
CA GLU A 94 -4.86 -0.19 0.41
C GLU A 94 -3.37 0.05 0.68
N VAL A 95 -2.63 -1.00 1.06
CA VAL A 95 -1.18 -0.92 1.22
C VAL A 95 -0.49 -0.74 -0.13
N ILE A 96 -0.90 -1.47 -1.16
CA ILE A 96 -0.35 -1.31 -2.51
C ILE A 96 -0.64 0.09 -3.07
N GLU A 97 -1.86 0.60 -2.87
CA GLU A 97 -2.24 1.96 -3.26
C GLU A 97 -1.37 3.00 -2.54
N SER A 98 -1.19 2.85 -1.23
CA SER A 98 -0.38 3.77 -0.42
C SER A 98 1.11 3.68 -0.77
N TYR A 99 1.58 2.51 -1.18
CA TYR A 99 2.91 2.30 -1.72
C TYR A 99 3.11 3.04 -3.06
N PHE A 100 2.18 2.92 -4.01
CA PHE A 100 2.24 3.70 -5.26
C PHE A 100 2.12 5.21 -5.02
N ARG A 101 1.30 5.63 -4.06
CA ARG A 101 1.22 7.04 -3.64
C ARG A 101 2.54 7.55 -3.08
N SER A 102 3.28 6.70 -2.36
CA SER A 102 4.63 7.02 -1.88
C SER A 102 5.62 7.19 -3.04
N LEU A 103 5.45 6.42 -4.13
CA LEU A 103 6.27 6.53 -5.34
C LEU A 103 6.00 7.81 -6.15
N GLU A 104 4.77 8.33 -6.13
CA GLU A 104 4.45 9.61 -6.77
C GLU A 104 5.12 10.82 -6.09
N ASN A 105 5.68 10.66 -4.88
CA ASN A 105 6.51 11.70 -4.27
C ASN A 105 7.89 11.83 -4.94
N VAL A 106 8.26 10.88 -5.82
CA VAL A 106 9.50 10.96 -6.59
C VAL A 106 9.32 12.00 -7.71
N PRO A 107 10.23 12.99 -7.83
CA PRO A 107 10.12 14.02 -8.87
C PRO A 107 10.02 13.42 -10.28
N GLY A 108 9.02 13.85 -11.04
CA GLY A 108 8.78 13.37 -12.41
C GLY A 108 8.00 12.06 -12.49
N VAL A 109 7.54 11.53 -11.37
CA VAL A 109 6.67 10.36 -11.28
C VAL A 109 5.30 10.81 -10.76
N GLY A 110 4.25 10.43 -11.45
CA GLY A 110 2.86 10.75 -11.10
C GLY A 110 1.92 9.84 -11.88
N ASN A 111 0.62 9.88 -11.58
CA ASN A 111 -0.39 9.04 -12.23
C ASN A 111 -0.06 7.53 -12.14
N LEU A 112 0.41 7.08 -10.98
CA LEU A 112 0.62 5.67 -10.62
C LEU A 112 -0.51 5.12 -9.75
N VAL A 113 -1.18 5.97 -8.97
CA VAL A 113 -2.25 5.54 -8.05
C VAL A 113 -3.56 5.30 -8.80
N ASN A 114 -3.85 6.08 -9.85
CA ASN A 114 -5.09 5.99 -10.61
C ASN A 114 -5.13 4.78 -11.57
N GLU A 115 -6.25 4.65 -12.29
CA GLU A 115 -6.46 3.62 -13.32
C GLU A 115 -5.42 3.66 -14.45
N ASP A 116 -4.86 4.84 -14.73
CA ASP A 116 -3.81 5.04 -15.73
C ASP A 116 -2.43 4.53 -15.29
N GLY A 117 -2.25 4.13 -14.03
CA GLY A 117 -0.93 3.75 -13.49
C GLY A 117 -0.22 2.66 -14.27
N LEU A 118 -0.95 1.68 -14.81
CA LEU A 118 -0.35 0.65 -15.65
C LEU A 118 0.12 1.21 -17.01
N ALA A 119 -0.67 2.10 -17.61
CA ALA A 119 -0.30 2.78 -18.86
C ALA A 119 0.89 3.72 -18.65
N THR A 120 0.92 4.44 -17.53
CA THR A 120 2.03 5.29 -17.12
C THR A 120 3.33 4.47 -17.02
N LEU A 121 3.32 3.34 -16.29
CA LEU A 121 4.50 2.47 -16.20
C LEU A 121 4.94 1.90 -17.57
N ASN A 122 3.98 1.53 -18.41
CA ASN A 122 4.26 0.94 -19.73
C ASN A 122 4.84 1.95 -20.74
N THR A 123 4.55 3.25 -20.57
CA THR A 123 5.02 4.31 -21.48
C THR A 123 6.34 4.94 -21.05
N MET A 124 6.86 4.59 -19.86
CA MET A 124 8.16 5.05 -19.39
C MET A 124 9.29 4.54 -20.27
N LYS A 125 10.34 5.36 -20.42
CA LYS A 125 11.59 4.90 -21.02
C LYS A 125 12.27 3.89 -20.09
N HIS A 126 13.09 3.02 -20.67
CA HIS A 126 13.74 1.93 -19.94
C HIS A 126 14.58 2.42 -18.74
N ASP A 127 15.36 3.48 -18.91
CA ASP A 127 16.19 4.09 -17.86
C ASP A 127 15.34 4.70 -16.74
N GLN A 128 14.24 5.37 -17.08
CA GLN A 128 13.29 5.92 -16.12
C GLN A 128 12.61 4.82 -15.30
N TYR A 129 12.17 3.75 -15.96
CA TYR A 129 11.53 2.61 -15.31
C TYR A 129 12.50 1.87 -14.37
N LEU A 130 13.74 1.66 -14.78
CA LEU A 130 14.77 1.05 -13.92
C LEU A 130 15.11 1.93 -12.72
N GLY A 131 15.26 3.25 -12.94
CA GLY A 131 15.48 4.21 -11.87
C GLY A 131 14.33 4.20 -10.85
N LEU A 132 13.09 4.21 -11.32
CA LEU A 132 11.90 4.08 -10.47
C LEU A 132 11.87 2.75 -9.73
N THR A 133 12.22 1.64 -10.40
CA THR A 133 12.27 0.31 -9.76
C THR A 133 13.28 0.28 -8.60
N GLY A 134 14.45 0.92 -8.74
CA GLY A 134 15.41 1.05 -7.65
C GLY A 134 14.85 1.81 -6.44
N VAL A 135 14.16 2.94 -6.68
CA VAL A 135 13.48 3.69 -5.62
C VAL A 135 12.36 2.87 -4.99
N ALA A 136 11.62 2.13 -5.81
CA ALA A 136 10.52 1.29 -5.37
C ALA A 136 10.97 0.15 -4.46
N LEU A 137 12.11 -0.49 -4.77
CA LEU A 137 12.73 -1.46 -3.88
C LEU A 137 13.12 -0.83 -2.54
N ALA A 138 13.72 0.36 -2.56
CA ALA A 138 14.08 1.09 -1.33
C ALA A 138 12.84 1.42 -0.48
N ILE A 139 11.76 1.94 -1.08
CA ILE A 139 10.50 2.19 -0.37
C ILE A 139 9.89 0.89 0.16
N GLY A 140 9.92 -0.20 -0.63
CA GLY A 140 9.38 -1.50 -0.23
C GLY A 140 10.10 -2.06 1.00
N GLN A 141 11.41 -1.83 1.10
CA GLN A 141 12.20 -2.19 2.28
C GLN A 141 11.79 -1.36 3.50
N GLU A 142 11.56 -0.05 3.35
CA GLU A 142 11.07 0.81 4.44
C GLU A 142 9.66 0.42 4.90
N PHE A 143 8.76 0.06 3.98
CA PHE A 143 7.43 -0.47 4.32
C PHE A 143 7.55 -1.75 5.17
N SER A 144 8.42 -2.68 4.76
CA SER A 144 8.66 -3.92 5.49
C SER A 144 9.22 -3.65 6.90
N PHE A 145 10.17 -2.71 7.01
CA PHE A 145 10.75 -2.31 8.30
C PHE A 145 9.72 -1.69 9.25
N TRP A 146 8.90 -0.75 8.77
CA TRP A 146 7.93 -0.05 9.62
C TRP A 146 6.66 -0.86 9.92
N ALA A 147 6.36 -1.90 9.13
CA ALA A 147 5.18 -2.74 9.34
C ALA A 147 5.14 -3.34 10.76
N ASP A 148 6.25 -3.84 11.28
CA ASP A 148 6.28 -4.40 12.63
C ASP A 148 6.09 -3.35 13.74
N ALA A 149 6.56 -2.12 13.51
CA ALA A 149 6.39 -1.03 14.47
C ALA A 149 4.97 -0.45 14.46
N VAL A 150 4.36 -0.30 13.29
CA VAL A 150 3.00 0.26 13.14
C VAL A 150 1.92 -0.77 13.49
N TYR A 151 2.17 -2.04 13.19
CA TYR A 151 1.26 -3.16 13.48
C TYR A 151 1.81 -4.06 14.59
N HIS A 152 2.40 -3.44 15.61
CA HIS A 152 3.07 -4.10 16.74
C HIS A 152 2.18 -5.06 17.55
N ASP A 153 0.88 -4.79 17.57
CA ASP A 153 -0.16 -5.50 18.32
C ASP A 153 -0.91 -6.54 17.46
N ILE A 154 -0.59 -6.61 16.16
CA ILE A 154 -1.19 -7.57 15.22
C ILE A 154 -0.28 -8.79 15.11
N LYS A 155 -0.76 -9.92 15.62
CA LYS A 155 -0.05 -11.20 15.55
C LYS A 155 -0.53 -12.05 14.36
N PRO A 156 0.39 -12.78 13.71
CA PRO A 156 0.01 -13.73 12.67
C PRO A 156 -0.86 -14.85 13.29
N GLY A 157 -2.05 -15.06 12.73
CA GLY A 157 -2.95 -16.16 13.11
C GLY A 157 -3.94 -15.87 14.24
N GLU A 158 -4.07 -14.62 14.71
CA GLU A 158 -5.19 -14.20 15.58
C GLU A 158 -6.45 -13.92 14.75
N SER A 159 -6.97 -14.94 14.09
CA SER A 159 -8.35 -14.96 13.58
C SER A 159 -9.15 -15.88 14.48
N ASP A 160 -9.69 -15.34 15.57
CA ASP A 160 -10.65 -16.04 16.43
C ASP A 160 -11.92 -16.39 15.65
#